data_AF-A0A433PJB5-F1
#
_entry.id   AF-A0A433PJB5-F1
#
_cell.length_a   1.000
_cell.length_b   1.000
_cell.length_c   1.000
_cell.angle_alpha   90.00
_cell.angle_beta   90.00
_cell.angle_gamma   90.00
#
_symmetry.space_group_name_H-M   'P 1'
#
loop_
_entity.id
_entity.type
_entity.pdbx_description
1 polymer ?
#
loop_
_entity_poly.entity_id
_entity_poly.type
_entity_poly.pdbx_seq_one_letter_code
_entity_poly.pdbx_strand_id
1 'polypeptide(L)'
;MSYNSYFLFIFCRLMKLDPDNDHLPTRADLLFALTDTRSGTRDTSAQLFTAVARAAGLEARLVCSLQAVSFRFQGEAKAKQEVEGGGEIGSEKEKKEDEEGKTQGARKGRGKGKKREVDDDDNEEHADVPIKSPVKLRTRGPKLSPPLDYGGSAAAKGKGKASNTPNPFTSPHSLPPTFWTEIYSPYASRWIPVDPIRGFVDQPRQMEPPPSASHACTLAYVVAFESDLDGVRDVTRRYAFSWGARTRKLRLGAQAVEEEWEDGAPVKGEKRDWWEETLRLLRRSQQGERDKRENAELVGREAEEEMPKSVAAFNNHPLYALERHLKKFEVLHPREPIVGHIRGEPIYPRSCVKQLHSAETWLKEGRSIVVCVTDCERILESTAANDPEGQQPVKYVKSRAVTLTKRREQEMTSLMNDKEPEVGLYGNWQTEEYKPKHVVDNRVPKNHYGNVDLFKSSMLPIGAAHIPFNGVGKIARKLGIDYADAVVGFDFANRKCVPVMKGIVVPKDAERVLLDAWQEHDQHQTQLMNAIREREIYTRWKKVIMGILVRERLREDYGDGSEDQEVDIEDDEGGADRHDEEDSELRREGYDTRGGFIVD
;
A
#
# COMPACT_ATOMS: atom_id res chain seq x y z
N MET A 1 -28.24 -5.15 43.74
CA MET A 1 -26.92 -5.42 43.12
C MET A 1 -27.05 -6.68 42.29
N SER A 2 -26.54 -6.71 41.05
CA SER A 2 -26.61 -7.89 40.19
C SER A 2 -25.68 -9.00 40.68
N TYR A 3 -26.01 -10.27 40.43
CA TYR A 3 -25.14 -11.43 40.73
C TYR A 3 -23.73 -11.24 40.17
N ASN A 4 -23.60 -10.65 38.98
CA ASN A 4 -22.31 -10.34 38.34
C ASN A 4 -21.43 -9.41 39.20
N SER A 5 -22.03 -8.44 39.91
CA SER A 5 -21.31 -7.53 40.81
C SER A 5 -20.79 -8.24 42.06
N TYR A 6 -21.53 -9.23 42.58
CA TYR A 6 -21.08 -10.04 43.73
C TYR A 6 -19.97 -11.03 43.33
N PHE A 7 -20.11 -11.70 42.19
CA PHE A 7 -19.10 -12.61 41.65
C PHE A 7 -17.78 -11.87 41.40
N LEU A 8 -17.85 -10.70 40.76
CA LEU A 8 -16.73 -9.78 40.57
C LEU A 8 -16.10 -9.33 41.90
N PHE A 9 -16.90 -8.92 42.88
CA PHE A 9 -16.40 -8.50 44.20
C PHE A 9 -15.67 -9.63 44.95
N ILE A 10 -16.18 -10.87 44.87
CA ILE A 10 -15.52 -12.05 45.44
C ILE A 10 -14.20 -12.31 44.71
N PHE A 11 -14.19 -12.24 43.38
CA PHE A 11 -13.00 -12.46 42.56
C PHE A 11 -11.88 -11.46 42.85
N CYS A 12 -12.16 -10.15 42.79
CA CYS A 12 -11.18 -9.11 43.06
C CYS A 12 -10.61 -9.18 44.49
N ARG A 13 -11.33 -9.80 45.44
CA ARG A 13 -10.87 -10.00 46.82
C ARG A 13 -10.01 -11.25 46.99
N LEU A 14 -10.15 -12.24 46.11
CA LEU A 14 -9.37 -13.49 46.14
C LEU A 14 -8.07 -13.41 45.32
N MET A 15 -8.04 -12.55 44.30
CA MET A 15 -6.88 -12.36 43.43
C MET A 15 -5.87 -11.35 43.96
N LYS A 16 -4.58 -11.67 43.80
CA LYS A 16 -3.44 -10.80 44.10
C LYS A 16 -2.76 -10.42 42.79
N LEU A 17 -3.00 -9.19 42.32
CA LEU A 17 -2.31 -8.70 41.13
C LEU A 17 -0.81 -8.56 41.42
N ASP A 18 -0.02 -9.22 40.58
CA ASP A 18 1.44 -9.29 40.62
C ASP A 18 1.93 -8.87 39.21
N PRO A 19 2.27 -7.59 39.00
CA PRO A 19 2.51 -7.03 37.67
C PRO A 19 3.84 -7.46 37.04
N ASP A 20 4.77 -8.01 37.83
CA ASP A 20 6.12 -8.37 37.39
C ASP A 20 6.21 -9.87 36.97
N ASN A 21 5.10 -10.59 36.99
CA ASN A 21 5.02 -12.05 36.86
C ASN A 21 4.24 -12.50 35.61
N ASP A 22 4.73 -12.11 34.43
CA ASP A 22 4.17 -12.49 33.12
C ASP A 22 4.63 -13.87 32.61
N HIS A 23 5.54 -14.54 33.30
CA HIS A 23 6.18 -15.76 32.80
C HIS A 23 5.36 -17.03 33.13
N LEU A 24 4.32 -17.29 32.34
CA LEU A 24 3.52 -18.53 32.36
C LEU A 24 3.82 -19.40 31.12
N PRO A 25 4.93 -20.17 31.11
CA PRO A 25 5.41 -20.85 29.91
C PRO A 25 4.63 -22.13 29.60
N THR A 26 3.94 -22.72 30.59
CA THR A 26 3.14 -23.93 30.40
C THR A 26 1.71 -23.79 30.90
N ARG A 27 0.84 -24.66 30.38
CA ARG A 27 -0.52 -24.86 30.90
C ARG A 27 -0.56 -25.24 32.38
N ALA A 28 0.48 -25.93 32.88
CA ALA A 28 0.56 -26.31 34.28
C ALA A 28 0.83 -25.10 35.19
N ASP A 29 1.71 -24.18 34.76
CA ASP A 29 2.00 -22.95 35.50
C ASP A 29 0.78 -22.03 35.54
N LEU A 30 0.06 -21.91 34.41
CA LEU A 30 -1.23 -21.23 34.38
C LEU A 30 -2.20 -21.84 35.40
N LEU A 31 -2.43 -23.15 35.35
CA LEU A 31 -3.33 -23.85 36.29
C LEU A 31 -2.90 -23.67 37.76
N PHE A 32 -1.61 -23.73 38.07
CA PHE A 32 -1.07 -23.50 39.41
C PHE A 32 -1.31 -22.06 39.89
N ALA A 33 -1.16 -21.08 39.01
CA ALA A 33 -1.51 -19.68 39.28
C ALA A 33 -3.03 -19.50 39.50
N LEU A 34 -3.86 -20.29 38.78
CA LEU A 34 -5.32 -20.30 38.94
C LEU A 34 -5.77 -20.89 40.29
N THR A 35 -5.17 -22.00 40.74
CA THR A 35 -5.64 -22.77 41.90
C THR A 35 -5.03 -22.34 43.23
N ASP A 36 -3.70 -22.22 43.26
CA ASP A 36 -2.94 -22.14 44.52
C ASP A 36 -2.48 -20.72 44.84
N THR A 37 -1.74 -20.05 43.95
CA THR A 37 -1.17 -18.74 44.26
C THR A 37 -2.23 -17.63 44.20
N ARG A 38 -3.19 -17.75 43.28
CA ARG A 38 -4.19 -16.74 42.92
C ARG A 38 -3.53 -15.40 42.64
N SER A 39 -2.40 -15.45 41.92
CA SER A 39 -1.57 -14.29 41.61
C SER A 39 -1.10 -14.29 40.16
N GLY A 40 -0.90 -13.11 39.61
CA GLY A 40 -0.38 -12.91 38.27
C GLY A 40 -0.74 -11.53 37.73
N THR A 41 -0.39 -11.30 36.45
CA THR A 41 -0.61 -10.00 35.80
C THR A 41 -2.10 -9.75 35.48
N ARG A 42 -2.36 -8.58 34.89
CA ARG A 42 -3.69 -8.16 34.42
C ARG A 42 -4.30 -9.20 33.48
N ASP A 43 -3.51 -9.67 32.53
CA ASP A 43 -3.96 -10.54 31.46
C ASP A 43 -4.28 -11.95 32.01
N THR A 44 -3.41 -12.49 32.87
CA THR A 44 -3.66 -13.72 33.65
C THR A 44 -4.94 -13.63 34.49
N SER A 45 -5.18 -12.48 35.13
CA SER A 45 -6.37 -12.25 35.95
C SER A 45 -7.67 -12.27 35.13
N ALA A 46 -7.66 -11.73 33.91
CA ALA A 46 -8.81 -11.76 33.00
C ALA A 46 -9.06 -13.17 32.42
N GLN A 47 -7.99 -13.89 32.07
CA GLN A 47 -8.06 -15.29 31.65
C GLN A 47 -8.66 -16.18 32.75
N LEU A 48 -8.19 -16.03 33.99
CA LEU A 48 -8.74 -16.74 35.14
C LEU A 48 -10.20 -16.39 35.41
N PHE A 49 -10.59 -15.12 35.41
CA PHE A 49 -11.99 -14.72 35.62
C PHE A 49 -12.91 -15.40 34.59
N THR A 50 -12.48 -15.45 33.33
CA THR A 50 -13.20 -16.17 32.26
C THR A 50 -13.31 -17.67 32.56
N ALA A 51 -12.22 -18.30 33.02
CA ALA A 51 -12.21 -19.73 33.38
C ALA A 51 -13.14 -20.04 34.58
N VAL A 52 -13.13 -19.23 35.63
CA VAL A 52 -14.03 -19.40 36.79
C VAL A 52 -15.48 -19.14 36.41
N ALA A 53 -15.76 -18.15 35.55
CA ALA A 53 -17.11 -17.91 35.04
C ALA A 53 -17.64 -19.14 34.27
N ARG A 54 -16.83 -19.72 33.37
CA ARG A 54 -17.16 -20.97 32.67
C ARG A 54 -17.39 -22.14 33.64
N ALA A 55 -16.52 -22.30 34.63
CA ALA A 55 -16.65 -23.36 35.65
C ALA A 55 -17.91 -23.19 36.53
N ALA A 56 -18.39 -21.96 36.73
CA ALA A 56 -19.65 -21.65 37.40
C ALA A 56 -20.89 -21.85 36.50
N GLY A 57 -20.72 -22.37 35.28
CA GLY A 57 -21.81 -22.58 34.31
C GLY A 57 -22.27 -21.30 33.59
N LEU A 58 -21.51 -20.20 33.68
CA LEU A 58 -21.79 -18.99 32.92
C LEU A 58 -21.21 -19.11 31.52
N GLU A 59 -22.01 -18.77 30.51
CA GLU A 59 -21.58 -18.66 29.12
C GLU A 59 -20.65 -17.45 28.98
N ALA A 60 -19.34 -17.67 29.17
CA ALA A 60 -18.33 -16.63 29.17
C ALA A 60 -17.28 -16.83 28.07
N ARG A 61 -16.86 -15.74 27.45
CA ARG A 61 -15.81 -15.70 26.43
C ARG A 61 -14.68 -14.75 26.79
N LEU A 62 -13.46 -15.12 26.44
CA LEU A 62 -12.28 -14.30 26.63
C LEU A 62 -12.23 -13.29 25.48
N VAL A 63 -12.07 -12.02 25.78
CA VAL A 63 -11.90 -10.96 24.79
C VAL A 63 -10.47 -10.46 24.83
N CYS A 64 -9.87 -10.22 23.67
CA CYS A 64 -8.52 -9.71 23.51
C CYS A 64 -8.51 -8.54 22.52
N SER A 65 -7.97 -7.39 22.94
CA SER A 65 -7.57 -6.32 22.02
C SER A 65 -6.15 -6.61 21.52
N LEU A 66 -6.03 -7.07 20.27
CA LEU A 66 -4.74 -7.37 19.64
C LEU A 66 -3.93 -6.08 19.42
N GLN A 67 -2.79 -5.97 20.09
CA GLN A 67 -1.88 -4.82 19.99
C GLN A 67 -0.94 -4.97 18.79
N ALA A 68 -1.50 -4.97 17.58
CA ALA A 68 -0.72 -5.05 16.34
C ALA A 68 0.10 -3.77 16.11
N VAL A 69 1.31 -3.92 15.55
CA VAL A 69 2.13 -2.78 15.13
C VAL A 69 1.42 -2.02 14.00
N SER A 70 1.37 -0.69 14.11
CA SER A 70 0.74 0.16 13.08
C SER A 70 1.49 0.08 11.76
N PHE A 71 0.82 -0.37 10.70
CA PHE A 71 1.32 -0.28 9.31
C PHE A 71 1.42 1.17 8.79
N ARG A 72 0.84 2.14 9.51
CA ARG A 72 0.99 3.57 9.22
C ARG A 72 2.21 4.11 9.96
N PHE A 73 3.37 4.11 9.29
CA PHE A 73 4.59 4.71 9.80
C PHE A 73 4.47 6.25 9.79
N GLN A 74 4.42 6.88 10.97
CA GLN A 74 4.24 8.33 11.09
C GLN A 74 5.48 9.16 10.69
N GLY A 75 6.61 8.53 10.38
CA GLY A 75 7.85 9.22 9.97
C GLY A 75 7.66 10.10 8.74
N GLU A 76 6.88 9.65 7.75
CA GLU A 76 6.61 10.44 6.53
C GLU A 76 5.80 11.71 6.78
N ALA A 77 4.97 11.74 7.82
CA ALA A 77 4.10 12.88 8.09
C ALA A 77 4.89 14.11 8.59
N LYS A 78 6.00 13.89 9.30
CA LYS A 78 6.93 14.96 9.69
C LYS A 78 7.79 15.42 8.51
N ALA A 79 8.33 14.48 7.74
CA ALA A 79 9.13 14.80 6.55
C ALA A 79 8.35 15.67 5.54
N LYS A 80 7.05 15.46 5.38
CA LYS A 80 6.20 16.28 4.48
C LYS A 80 5.92 17.69 5.02
N GLN A 81 5.93 17.93 6.34
CA GLN A 81 5.74 19.27 6.91
C GLN A 81 6.99 20.16 6.85
N GLU A 82 8.19 19.57 6.84
CA GLU A 82 9.44 20.33 6.73
C GLU A 82 9.78 20.72 5.28
N VAL A 83 9.23 20.00 4.28
CA VAL A 83 9.49 20.25 2.85
C VAL A 83 8.61 21.36 2.25
N GLU A 84 7.41 21.63 2.79
CA GLU A 84 6.52 22.70 2.28
C GLU A 84 6.89 24.12 2.78
N GLY A 85 7.94 24.26 3.59
CA GLY A 85 8.35 25.53 4.22
C GLY A 85 9.48 26.31 3.52
N GLY A 86 10.09 25.78 2.46
CA GLY A 86 11.28 26.36 1.81
C GLY A 86 11.06 26.74 0.34
N GLY A 87 10.96 28.03 0.05
CA GLY A 87 11.02 28.57 -1.32
C GLY A 87 12.43 28.60 -1.90
N GLU A 88 12.51 28.67 -3.22
CA GLU A 88 13.69 28.71 -4.12
C GLU A 88 14.77 29.75 -3.68
N ILE A 89 16.08 29.68 -3.97
CA ILE A 89 16.86 29.30 -5.19
C ILE A 89 18.24 28.73 -4.71
N GLY A 90 19.01 27.84 -5.38
CA GLY A 90 18.91 27.21 -6.72
C GLY A 90 20.13 26.31 -7.07
N SER A 91 20.58 26.35 -8.33
CA SER A 91 21.75 25.67 -8.97
C SER A 91 23.10 25.97 -8.28
N GLU A 92 24.17 25.16 -8.26
CA GLU A 92 24.68 23.93 -8.92
C GLU A 92 25.97 23.57 -8.10
N LYS A 93 26.66 22.41 -8.13
CA LYS A 93 26.91 21.39 -9.16
C LYS A 93 27.41 20.11 -8.47
N GLU A 94 27.30 18.96 -9.13
CA GLU A 94 27.80 17.67 -8.62
C GLU A 94 29.34 17.58 -8.58
N LYS A 95 29.86 16.81 -7.63
CA LYS A 95 30.85 15.76 -7.92
C LYS A 95 30.66 14.58 -6.97
N LYS A 96 30.43 13.40 -7.52
CA LYS A 96 30.68 12.12 -6.84
C LYS A 96 32.17 11.81 -6.94
N GLU A 97 32.72 11.20 -5.91
CA GLU A 97 33.79 10.21 -6.04
C GLU A 97 33.61 9.24 -4.87
N ASP A 98 33.66 7.94 -5.19
CA ASP A 98 33.55 6.84 -4.24
C ASP A 98 34.86 6.68 -3.46
N GLU A 99 34.82 6.13 -2.25
CA GLU A 99 35.51 4.85 -1.95
C GLU A 99 35.30 4.38 -0.51
N GLU A 100 35.25 3.06 -0.37
CA GLU A 100 35.43 2.37 0.91
C GLU A 100 36.92 2.36 1.30
N GLY A 101 37.26 1.96 2.53
CA GLY A 101 38.63 1.47 2.81
C GLY A 101 39.40 2.15 3.94
N LYS A 102 38.98 1.85 5.17
CA LYS A 102 39.82 1.47 6.33
C LYS A 102 41.18 2.16 6.64
N THR A 103 41.33 2.30 7.96
CA THR A 103 42.56 2.16 8.77
C THR A 103 43.57 3.31 8.89
N GLN A 104 43.59 3.84 10.12
CA GLN A 104 44.76 4.13 10.97
C GLN A 104 45.83 5.13 10.51
N GLY A 105 46.14 6.09 11.39
CA GLY A 105 47.55 6.46 11.61
C GLY A 105 47.88 7.94 11.74
N ALA A 106 48.00 8.40 12.98
CA ALA A 106 49.01 9.37 13.42
C ALA A 106 49.09 10.81 12.81
N ARG A 107 48.70 11.76 13.67
CA ARG A 107 49.50 12.93 14.11
C ARG A 107 49.86 14.06 13.13
N LYS A 108 49.34 15.24 13.50
CA LYS A 108 50.04 16.55 13.62
C LYS A 108 50.71 17.16 12.36
N GLY A 109 50.08 18.21 11.83
CA GLY A 109 50.75 19.24 11.01
C GLY A 109 49.95 20.54 11.01
N ARG A 110 50.45 21.59 11.68
CA ARG A 110 49.72 22.86 11.89
C ARG A 110 50.54 24.05 11.37
N GLY A 111 50.07 24.71 10.32
CA GLY A 111 50.54 26.02 9.83
C GLY A 111 49.44 26.64 8.95
N LYS A 112 48.94 27.85 9.20
CA LYS A 112 49.59 29.15 8.91
C LYS A 112 50.19 29.13 7.49
N GLY A 113 49.60 29.71 6.45
CA GLY A 113 48.52 30.71 6.34
C GLY A 113 49.09 32.09 6.02
N LYS A 114 48.51 32.83 5.06
CA LYS A 114 48.88 34.24 4.83
C LYS A 114 47.80 35.10 4.18
N LYS A 115 47.44 36.11 4.96
CA LYS A 115 46.79 37.40 4.68
C LYS A 115 47.34 38.12 3.42
N ARG A 116 46.44 38.75 2.67
CA ARG A 116 46.52 40.12 2.07
C ARG A 116 45.05 40.61 2.00
N GLU A 117 44.59 41.75 2.51
CA GLU A 117 45.07 43.16 2.45
C GLU A 117 45.08 43.72 1.03
N VAL A 118 44.61 44.94 0.73
CA VAL A 118 43.65 45.90 1.36
C VAL A 118 43.27 46.90 0.22
N ASP A 119 42.41 47.88 0.49
CA ASP A 119 42.16 49.18 -0.22
C ASP A 119 40.63 49.41 -0.22
N ASP A 120 40.07 50.20 0.71
CA ASP A 120 39.91 51.68 0.69
C ASP A 120 38.90 52.11 -0.40
N ASP A 121 37.79 52.83 -0.12
CA ASP A 121 37.72 54.14 0.55
C ASP A 121 36.25 54.50 0.98
N ASP A 122 36.09 55.26 2.08
CA ASP A 122 35.12 56.35 2.39
C ASP A 122 33.63 56.35 1.87
N ASN A 123 32.60 56.88 2.57
CA ASN A 123 32.54 57.80 3.72
C ASN A 123 31.18 57.77 4.51
N GLU A 124 31.19 58.31 5.75
CA GLU A 124 30.17 59.11 6.51
C GLU A 124 28.65 59.15 6.13
N GLU A 125 27.69 59.44 7.03
CA GLU A 125 27.53 59.40 8.50
C GLU A 125 26.03 59.66 8.81
N HIS A 126 25.48 59.14 9.92
CA HIS A 126 24.73 59.93 10.92
C HIS A 126 23.99 59.10 11.98
N ALA A 127 24.21 59.52 13.21
CA ALA A 127 23.63 59.11 14.49
C ALA A 127 22.24 59.82 14.72
N ASP A 128 21.44 59.66 15.80
CA ASP A 128 21.53 58.86 17.02
C ASP A 128 20.16 58.87 17.80
N VAL A 129 19.65 57.69 18.22
CA VAL A 129 18.93 57.32 19.50
C VAL A 129 17.81 58.23 20.16
N PRO A 130 17.18 57.93 21.35
CA PRO A 130 17.03 56.67 22.13
C PRO A 130 15.66 56.42 22.89
N ILE A 131 15.65 55.31 23.66
CA ILE A 131 14.88 54.95 24.91
C ILE A 131 13.39 54.51 24.82
N LYS A 132 13.13 53.20 25.02
CA LYS A 132 12.65 52.64 26.33
C LYS A 132 12.54 51.11 26.37
N SER A 133 13.39 50.49 27.20
CA SER A 133 13.24 49.13 27.72
C SER A 133 12.45 49.15 29.05
N PRO A 134 12.12 47.98 29.64
CA PRO A 134 13.07 47.42 30.60
C PRO A 134 13.31 45.90 30.47
N VAL A 135 14.52 45.52 30.88
CA VAL A 135 15.07 44.15 30.90
C VAL A 135 14.55 43.33 32.08
N LYS A 136 14.45 42.00 31.91
CA LYS A 136 14.77 41.02 32.99
C LYS A 136 15.35 39.72 32.43
N LEU A 137 16.68 39.64 32.38
CA LEU A 137 17.39 38.35 32.31
C LEU A 137 17.15 37.57 33.60
N ARG A 138 16.87 36.26 33.49
CA ARG A 138 17.45 35.24 34.39
C ARG A 138 17.73 33.95 33.62
N THR A 139 18.97 33.49 33.73
CA THR A 139 19.46 32.22 33.19
C THR A 139 18.80 31.01 33.85
N ARG A 140 18.59 29.93 33.08
CA ARG A 140 18.34 28.58 33.59
C ARG A 140 19.09 27.56 32.75
N GLY A 141 19.91 26.74 33.40
CA GLY A 141 20.66 25.66 32.78
C GLY A 141 19.81 24.41 32.49
N PRO A 142 20.42 23.36 31.94
CA PRO A 142 19.71 22.18 31.45
C PRO A 142 19.15 21.31 32.59
N LYS A 143 17.97 20.74 32.36
CA LYS A 143 17.44 19.56 33.07
C LYS A 143 17.27 18.48 32.00
N LEU A 144 18.09 17.43 31.97
CA LEU A 144 18.07 16.25 32.85
C LEU A 144 16.78 15.43 32.70
N SER A 145 16.93 14.36 31.91
CA SER A 145 16.02 13.23 31.78
C SER A 145 15.91 12.44 33.11
N PRO A 146 14.78 11.78 33.40
CA PRO A 146 14.72 10.77 34.47
C PRO A 146 15.43 9.47 34.02
N PRO A 147 16.25 8.81 34.87
CA PRO A 147 16.87 7.53 34.54
C PRO A 147 15.92 6.34 34.73
N LEU A 148 16.21 5.26 34.00
CA LEU A 148 15.86 3.89 34.40
C LEU A 148 16.89 3.44 35.44
N ASP A 149 16.44 2.90 36.57
CA ASP A 149 17.33 2.28 37.57
C ASP A 149 16.92 0.83 37.83
N TYR A 150 17.90 -0.08 37.71
CA TYR A 150 17.80 -1.49 38.03
C TYR A 150 19.09 -1.89 38.76
N GLY A 151 18.98 -2.34 40.01
CA GLY A 151 20.11 -2.77 40.84
C GLY A 151 19.89 -2.50 42.32
N GLY A 152 20.06 -3.50 43.17
CA GLY A 152 19.83 -3.37 44.63
C GLY A 152 20.92 -4.06 45.46
N SER A 153 20.80 -4.02 46.80
CA SER A 153 21.32 -5.07 47.69
C SER A 153 20.88 -4.92 49.17
N ALA A 154 20.70 -6.08 49.83
CA ALA A 154 20.89 -6.40 51.25
C ALA A 154 20.31 -5.53 52.41
N ALA A 155 19.20 -6.05 52.97
CA ALA A 155 18.97 -6.36 54.40
C ALA A 155 19.18 -5.34 55.55
N ALA A 156 18.08 -4.95 56.22
CA ALA A 156 17.89 -5.11 57.70
C ALA A 156 16.42 -4.95 58.16
N LYS A 157 16.08 -5.58 59.29
CA LYS A 157 14.72 -5.75 59.88
C LYS A 157 14.00 -4.43 60.26
N GLY A 158 12.67 -4.34 60.06
CA GLY A 158 11.84 -3.31 60.69
C GLY A 158 10.33 -3.33 60.38
N LYS A 159 9.54 -3.95 61.27
CA LYS A 159 8.05 -3.88 61.47
C LYS A 159 7.18 -3.12 60.45
N GLY A 160 6.20 -3.83 59.88
CA GLY A 160 5.34 -3.32 58.80
C GLY A 160 4.29 -2.27 59.17
N LYS A 161 3.87 -1.54 58.12
CA LYS A 161 2.58 -0.84 57.99
C LYS A 161 2.04 -1.15 56.59
N ALA A 162 0.76 -1.49 56.48
CA ALA A 162 0.13 -1.67 55.18
C ALA A 162 0.02 -0.32 54.45
N SER A 163 0.63 -0.21 53.27
CA SER A 163 0.52 1.00 52.43
C SER A 163 -0.83 1.00 51.73
N ASN A 164 -1.76 1.82 52.23
CA ASN A 164 -3.08 2.02 51.61
C ASN A 164 -3.01 2.95 50.39
N THR A 165 -2.03 2.73 49.51
CA THR A 165 -1.94 3.33 48.18
C THR A 165 -2.69 2.42 47.21
N PRO A 166 -3.78 2.88 46.54
CA PRO A 166 -4.48 2.05 45.56
C PRO A 166 -3.51 1.56 44.49
N ASN A 167 -3.56 0.26 44.17
CA ASN A 167 -2.71 -0.31 43.14
C ASN A 167 -3.00 0.44 41.81
N PRO A 168 -2.00 1.06 41.14
CA PRO A 168 -2.23 1.87 39.94
C PRO A 168 -2.86 1.07 38.80
N PHE A 169 -2.67 -0.25 38.77
CA PHE A 169 -3.27 -1.14 37.77
C PHE A 169 -4.76 -1.41 38.00
N THR A 170 -5.25 -1.33 39.25
CA THR A 170 -6.68 -1.49 39.61
C THR A 170 -7.47 -0.19 39.62
N SER A 171 -6.82 0.96 39.43
CA SER A 171 -7.49 2.26 39.37
C SER A 171 -8.51 2.29 38.21
N PRO A 172 -9.74 2.80 38.42
CA PRO A 172 -10.69 3.04 37.31
C PRO A 172 -10.13 3.95 36.21
N HIS A 173 -9.10 4.75 36.52
CA HIS A 173 -8.40 5.63 35.58
C HIS A 173 -7.20 4.97 34.88
N SER A 174 -6.90 3.70 35.17
CA SER A 174 -5.83 2.98 34.47
C SER A 174 -6.25 2.63 33.03
N LEU A 175 -5.26 2.52 32.14
CA LEU A 175 -5.48 2.10 30.75
C LEU A 175 -6.23 0.76 30.71
N PRO A 176 -7.11 0.53 29.73
CA PRO A 176 -7.81 -0.74 29.60
C PRO A 176 -6.83 -1.93 29.52
N PRO A 177 -7.22 -3.11 30.03
CA PRO A 177 -6.41 -4.31 29.92
C PRO A 177 -6.39 -4.83 28.47
N THR A 178 -5.38 -5.62 28.12
CA THR A 178 -5.34 -6.31 26.81
C THR A 178 -6.46 -7.34 26.72
N PHE A 179 -6.71 -8.06 27.81
CA PHE A 179 -7.76 -9.06 27.94
C PHE A 179 -8.84 -8.67 28.94
N TRP A 180 -10.08 -9.04 28.65
CA TRP A 180 -11.22 -8.96 29.55
C TRP A 180 -12.23 -10.05 29.21
N THR A 181 -13.40 -10.05 29.84
CA THR A 181 -14.39 -11.13 29.70
C THR A 181 -15.71 -10.58 29.17
N GLU A 182 -16.41 -11.36 28.36
CA GLU A 182 -17.81 -11.14 28.06
C GLU A 182 -18.66 -12.31 28.56
N ILE A 183 -19.76 -12.01 29.24
CA ILE A 183 -20.71 -13.00 29.75
C ILE A 183 -22.03 -12.82 29.01
N TYR A 184 -22.58 -13.90 28.44
CA TYR A 184 -23.89 -13.84 27.81
C TYR A 184 -24.98 -13.71 28.86
N SER A 185 -25.90 -12.78 28.66
CA SER A 185 -27.10 -12.62 29.49
C SER A 185 -28.31 -13.11 28.70
N PRO A 186 -28.91 -14.27 29.02
CA PRO A 186 -30.12 -14.74 28.36
C PRO A 186 -31.28 -13.74 28.47
N TYR A 187 -31.42 -13.09 29.64
CA TYR A 187 -32.47 -12.08 29.88
C TYR A 187 -32.32 -10.84 28.99
N ALA A 188 -31.09 -10.34 28.82
CA ALA A 188 -30.83 -9.22 27.91
C ALA A 188 -30.59 -9.67 26.45
N SER A 189 -30.58 -10.98 26.19
CA SER A 189 -30.27 -11.64 24.92
C SER A 189 -28.97 -11.19 24.24
N ARG A 190 -28.00 -10.65 25.00
CA ARG A 190 -26.73 -10.08 24.51
C ARG A 190 -25.54 -10.38 25.41
N TRP A 191 -24.34 -10.16 24.88
CA TRP A 191 -23.11 -10.20 25.65
C TRP A 191 -22.95 -8.94 26.52
N ILE A 192 -22.40 -9.14 27.73
CA ILE A 192 -22.10 -8.08 28.70
C ILE A 192 -20.58 -8.08 28.94
N PRO A 193 -19.86 -6.99 28.63
CA PRO A 193 -18.44 -6.87 28.94
C PRO A 193 -18.20 -6.68 30.45
N VAL A 194 -17.16 -7.35 30.95
CA VAL A 194 -16.71 -7.31 32.34
C VAL A 194 -15.20 -7.13 32.38
N ASP A 195 -14.75 -6.07 33.05
CA ASP A 195 -13.36 -5.83 33.42
C ASP A 195 -13.13 -6.31 34.86
N PRO A 196 -12.48 -7.48 35.06
CA PRO A 196 -12.26 -8.02 36.40
C PRO A 196 -11.16 -7.30 37.20
N ILE A 197 -10.47 -6.32 36.61
CA ILE A 197 -9.31 -5.63 37.20
C ILE A 197 -9.69 -4.23 37.69
N ARG A 198 -10.39 -3.46 36.84
CA ARG A 198 -10.90 -2.11 37.15
C ARG A 198 -12.34 -2.12 37.68
N GLY A 199 -13.02 -3.27 37.61
CA GLY A 199 -14.36 -3.47 38.17
C GLY A 199 -15.52 -2.98 37.30
N PHE A 200 -15.28 -2.68 36.02
CA PHE A 200 -16.34 -2.23 35.10
C PHE A 200 -17.22 -3.39 34.65
N VAL A 201 -18.55 -3.20 34.73
CA VAL A 201 -19.54 -4.15 34.20
C VAL A 201 -20.47 -3.40 33.27
N ASP A 202 -20.68 -3.94 32.07
CA ASP A 202 -21.55 -3.39 31.02
C ASP A 202 -21.17 -1.99 30.51
N GLN A 203 -19.87 -1.66 30.55
CA GLN A 203 -19.32 -0.37 30.11
C GLN A 203 -18.30 -0.56 28.98
N PRO A 204 -18.71 -0.96 27.76
CA PRO A 204 -17.77 -1.23 26.67
C PRO A 204 -16.90 -0.02 26.29
N ARG A 205 -17.43 1.21 26.39
CA ARG A 205 -16.67 2.44 26.13
C ARG A 205 -15.45 2.64 27.06
N GLN A 206 -15.39 1.98 28.22
CA GLN A 206 -14.22 2.02 29.11
C GLN A 206 -13.07 1.08 28.67
N MET A 207 -13.30 0.25 27.64
CA MET A 207 -12.28 -0.61 27.06
C MET A 207 -11.50 0.06 25.92
N GLU A 208 -11.99 1.18 25.35
CA GLU A 208 -11.20 1.95 24.39
C GLU A 208 -10.19 2.84 25.14
N PRO A 209 -8.89 2.78 24.79
CA PRO A 209 -7.90 3.67 25.38
C PRO A 209 -8.12 5.12 24.90
N PRO A 210 -7.93 6.11 25.78
CA PRO A 210 -8.14 7.52 25.43
C PRO A 210 -7.19 7.95 24.29
N PRO A 211 -7.54 8.96 23.48
CA PRO A 211 -6.69 9.43 22.38
C PRO A 211 -5.27 9.88 22.78
N SER A 212 -5.05 10.18 24.07
CA SER A 212 -3.76 10.54 24.66
C SER A 212 -2.94 9.34 25.17
N ALA A 213 -3.43 8.11 25.04
CA ALA A 213 -2.70 6.90 25.42
C ALA A 213 -1.50 6.65 24.49
N SER A 214 -0.52 5.88 24.98
CA SER A 214 0.60 5.42 24.15
C SER A 214 0.09 4.60 22.95
N HIS A 215 0.76 4.73 21.79
CA HIS A 215 0.45 3.94 20.60
C HIS A 215 0.54 2.42 20.83
N ALA A 216 1.27 1.97 21.86
CA ALA A 216 1.32 0.58 22.30
C ALA A 216 -0.02 0.05 22.89
N CYS A 217 -0.99 0.94 23.15
CA CYS A 217 -2.34 0.59 23.58
C CYS A 217 -3.33 1.20 22.59
N THR A 218 -3.63 0.47 21.51
CA THR A 218 -4.48 0.93 20.40
C THR A 218 -5.58 -0.09 20.13
N LEU A 219 -6.85 0.33 20.27
CA LEU A 219 -8.00 -0.51 19.94
C LEU A 219 -8.24 -0.52 18.42
N ALA A 220 -7.65 -1.52 17.75
CA ALA A 220 -7.80 -1.75 16.30
C ALA A 220 -8.55 -3.07 16.00
N TYR A 221 -8.13 -4.18 16.60
CA TYR A 221 -8.76 -5.49 16.45
C TYR A 221 -9.08 -6.06 17.84
N VAL A 222 -10.36 -6.24 18.13
CA VAL A 222 -10.85 -6.86 19.36
C VAL A 222 -11.55 -8.16 19.00
N VAL A 223 -10.99 -9.27 19.47
CA VAL A 223 -11.44 -10.62 19.16
C VAL A 223 -11.97 -11.29 20.41
N ALA A 224 -13.12 -11.95 20.30
CA ALA A 224 -13.70 -12.75 21.37
C ALA A 224 -13.62 -14.25 21.05
N PHE A 225 -13.23 -15.04 22.06
CA PHE A 225 -12.97 -16.48 22.00
C PHE A 225 -13.94 -17.23 22.91
N GLU A 226 -14.93 -17.89 22.31
CA GLU A 226 -15.89 -18.76 23.03
C GLU A 226 -15.21 -20.01 23.64
N SER A 227 -15.97 -20.85 24.36
CA SER A 227 -15.41 -22.02 25.07
C SER A 227 -14.82 -23.07 24.14
N ASP A 228 -15.43 -23.23 22.97
CA ASP A 228 -15.23 -24.39 22.10
C ASP A 228 -14.21 -24.11 20.98
N LEU A 229 -13.55 -22.94 21.05
CA LEU A 229 -12.49 -22.42 20.15
C LEU A 229 -12.87 -22.21 18.68
N ASP A 230 -14.03 -22.71 18.23
CA ASP A 230 -14.64 -22.50 16.92
C ASP A 230 -15.52 -21.23 16.83
N GLY A 231 -15.75 -20.55 17.96
CA GLY A 231 -16.61 -19.37 18.07
C GLY A 231 -15.85 -18.03 18.04
N VAL A 232 -14.77 -17.91 17.25
CA VAL A 232 -13.94 -16.69 17.23
C VAL A 232 -14.61 -15.56 16.45
N ARG A 233 -14.80 -14.39 17.06
CA ARG A 233 -15.51 -13.25 16.44
C ARG A 233 -14.81 -11.92 16.63
N ASP A 234 -14.91 -11.04 15.64
CA ASP A 234 -14.53 -9.64 15.74
C ASP A 234 -15.66 -8.84 16.40
N VAL A 235 -15.39 -8.36 17.61
CA VAL A 235 -16.35 -7.64 18.46
C VAL A 235 -16.00 -6.16 18.59
N THR A 236 -15.04 -5.67 17.79
CA THR A 236 -14.47 -4.31 17.88
C THR A 236 -15.53 -3.21 17.84
N ARG A 237 -16.59 -3.38 17.04
CA ARG A 237 -17.70 -2.42 16.92
C ARG A 237 -18.47 -2.20 18.23
N ARG A 238 -18.45 -3.15 19.17
CA ARG A 238 -19.05 -2.97 20.50
C ARG A 238 -18.27 -1.97 21.36
N TYR A 239 -16.95 -1.88 21.15
CA TYR A 239 -16.02 -1.12 21.99
C TYR A 239 -15.58 0.21 21.40
N ALA A 240 -15.43 0.28 20.07
CA ALA A 240 -15.00 1.48 19.37
C ALA A 240 -16.04 2.61 19.44
N PHE A 241 -15.63 3.78 19.94
CA PHE A 241 -16.43 5.00 20.00
C PHE A 241 -16.66 5.62 18.62
N SER A 242 -15.70 5.47 17.70
CA SER A 242 -15.82 5.94 16.32
C SER A 242 -15.22 4.93 15.34
N TRP A 243 -15.99 3.88 15.08
CA TRP A 243 -15.59 2.78 14.22
C TRP A 243 -15.20 3.27 12.83
N GLY A 244 -16.08 3.97 12.11
CA GLY A 244 -15.84 4.46 10.77
C GLY A 244 -14.81 5.59 10.72
N ALA A 245 -14.89 6.56 11.65
CA ALA A 245 -14.02 7.73 11.58
C ALA A 245 -12.56 7.44 11.97
N ARG A 246 -12.32 6.54 12.94
CA ARG A 246 -11.02 6.24 13.55
C ARG A 246 -10.63 4.77 13.38
N THR A 247 -11.33 3.84 14.02
CA THR A 247 -10.85 2.45 14.21
C THR A 247 -10.68 1.68 12.92
N ARG A 248 -11.62 1.79 11.98
CA ARG A 248 -11.55 1.17 10.65
C ARG A 248 -10.36 1.65 9.83
N LYS A 249 -9.87 2.88 10.07
CA LYS A 249 -8.65 3.42 9.41
C LYS A 249 -7.35 2.88 10.00
N LEU A 250 -7.38 2.35 11.23
CA LEU A 250 -6.25 1.65 11.87
C LEU A 250 -6.09 0.21 11.37
N ARG A 251 -6.96 -0.24 10.47
CA ARG A 251 -6.93 -1.56 9.84
C ARG A 251 -6.51 -1.48 8.38
N LEU A 252 -5.96 -2.58 7.87
CA LEU A 252 -5.89 -2.80 6.43
C LEU A 252 -7.32 -3.03 5.93
N GLY A 253 -7.72 -2.31 4.88
CA GLY A 253 -9.01 -2.53 4.23
C GLY A 253 -8.89 -3.59 3.14
N ALA A 254 -10.03 -4.16 2.71
CA ALA A 254 -10.09 -5.09 1.60
C ALA A 254 -9.37 -4.54 0.36
N GLN A 255 -8.35 -5.27 -0.10
CA GLN A 255 -7.52 -4.88 -1.24
C GLN A 255 -8.16 -5.41 -2.51
N ALA A 256 -8.09 -4.63 -3.60
CA ALA A 256 -8.34 -5.19 -4.92
C ALA A 256 -7.16 -6.11 -5.23
N VAL A 257 -7.44 -7.39 -5.50
CA VAL A 257 -6.46 -8.25 -6.16
C VAL A 257 -6.28 -7.69 -7.58
N GLU A 258 -5.03 -7.64 -8.05
CA GLU A 258 -4.76 -7.27 -9.45
C GLU A 258 -5.51 -8.24 -10.38
N GLU A 259 -5.96 -7.76 -11.54
CA GLU A 259 -6.73 -8.59 -12.47
C GLU A 259 -5.85 -9.74 -12.98
N GLU A 260 -6.02 -10.95 -12.43
CA GLU A 260 -5.37 -12.16 -12.95
C GLU A 260 -5.93 -12.44 -14.35
N TRP A 261 -5.03 -12.46 -15.34
CA TRP A 261 -5.34 -12.74 -16.73
C TRP A 261 -5.41 -14.26 -16.95
N GLU A 262 -6.45 -14.89 -16.43
CA GLU A 262 -6.77 -16.30 -16.72
C GLU A 262 -7.61 -16.35 -18.01
N ASP A 263 -7.21 -17.20 -18.96
CA ASP A 263 -7.90 -17.45 -20.25
C ASP A 263 -8.35 -16.22 -21.08
N GLY A 264 -7.58 -15.12 -21.01
CA GLY A 264 -7.79 -13.94 -21.87
C GLY A 264 -8.98 -13.05 -21.47
N ALA A 265 -9.66 -13.34 -20.36
CA ALA A 265 -10.74 -12.52 -19.81
C ALA A 265 -10.33 -11.98 -18.42
N PRO A 266 -10.48 -10.68 -18.14
CA PRO A 266 -10.22 -10.15 -16.80
C PRO A 266 -11.27 -10.71 -15.84
N VAL A 267 -10.85 -11.63 -14.97
CA VAL A 267 -11.64 -12.04 -13.82
C VAL A 267 -11.80 -10.80 -12.94
N LYS A 268 -13.04 -10.35 -12.77
CA LYS A 268 -13.37 -9.12 -12.03
C LYS A 268 -12.77 -9.19 -10.62
N GLY A 269 -11.66 -8.47 -10.40
CA GLY A 269 -10.83 -8.55 -9.20
C GLY A 269 -11.66 -8.51 -7.92
N GLU A 270 -11.83 -9.67 -7.28
CA GLU A 270 -12.57 -9.76 -6.04
C GLU A 270 -11.78 -9.03 -4.93
N LYS A 271 -12.47 -8.21 -4.14
CA LYS A 271 -11.82 -7.50 -3.05
C LYS A 271 -11.59 -8.45 -1.89
N ARG A 272 -10.36 -8.96 -1.76
CA ARG A 272 -9.97 -9.84 -0.66
C ARG A 272 -9.77 -9.04 0.62
N ASP A 273 -10.43 -9.50 1.68
CA ASP A 273 -10.30 -8.97 3.04
C ASP A 273 -9.65 -10.05 3.89
N TRP A 274 -8.31 -9.96 4.02
CA TRP A 274 -7.50 -10.92 4.76
C TRP A 274 -8.02 -11.18 6.18
N TRP A 275 -8.64 -10.18 6.82
CA TRP A 275 -9.13 -10.29 8.20
C TRP A 275 -10.41 -11.10 8.26
N GLU A 276 -11.33 -10.88 7.32
CA GLU A 276 -12.54 -11.67 7.18
C GLU A 276 -12.22 -13.11 6.74
N GLU A 277 -11.27 -13.29 5.82
CA GLU A 277 -10.76 -14.61 5.41
C GLU A 277 -10.12 -15.38 6.58
N THR A 278 -9.26 -14.72 7.36
CA THR A 278 -8.63 -15.31 8.55
C THR A 278 -9.69 -15.72 9.59
N LEU A 279 -10.63 -14.83 9.89
CA LEU A 279 -11.69 -15.13 10.85
C LEU A 279 -12.68 -16.19 10.35
N ARG A 280 -12.93 -16.28 9.04
CA ARG A 280 -13.80 -17.31 8.45
C ARG A 280 -13.33 -18.74 8.77
N LEU A 281 -12.01 -18.95 8.88
CA LEU A 281 -11.43 -20.24 9.27
C LEU A 281 -11.60 -20.55 10.77
N LEU A 282 -11.82 -19.53 11.60
CA LEU A 282 -11.95 -19.63 13.07
C LEU A 282 -13.40 -19.44 13.57
N ARG A 283 -14.36 -19.30 12.65
CA ARG A 283 -15.79 -19.14 12.92
C ARG A 283 -16.54 -20.45 12.67
N ARG A 284 -17.58 -20.68 13.47
CA ARG A 284 -18.55 -21.76 13.28
C ARG A 284 -19.13 -21.74 11.87
N SER A 285 -19.15 -22.90 11.23
CA SER A 285 -19.76 -23.07 9.90
C SER A 285 -21.27 -22.85 9.91
N GLN A 286 -21.94 -23.12 11.04
CA GLN A 286 -23.37 -22.89 11.25
C GLN A 286 -23.58 -21.79 12.30
N GLN A 287 -24.14 -20.66 11.88
CA GLN A 287 -24.44 -19.53 12.76
C GLN A 287 -25.81 -19.69 13.42
N GLY A 288 -25.83 -19.76 14.75
CA GLY A 288 -27.07 -19.83 15.53
C GLY A 288 -27.81 -18.49 15.60
N GLU A 289 -29.04 -18.50 16.14
CA GLU A 289 -29.84 -17.27 16.34
C GLU A 289 -29.15 -16.24 17.25
N ARG A 290 -28.32 -16.70 18.19
CA ARG A 290 -27.46 -15.84 19.03
C ARG A 290 -26.47 -15.04 18.17
N ASP A 291 -25.83 -15.71 17.23
CA ASP A 291 -24.79 -15.16 16.35
C ASP A 291 -25.39 -14.13 15.39
N LYS A 292 -26.56 -14.44 14.83
CA LYS A 292 -27.33 -13.50 13.99
C LYS A 292 -27.71 -12.25 14.77
N ARG A 293 -28.15 -12.40 16.02
CA ARG A 293 -28.49 -11.27 16.91
C ARG A 293 -27.27 -10.43 17.29
N GLU A 294 -26.13 -11.07 17.56
CA GLU A 294 -24.87 -10.35 17.80
C GLU A 294 -24.39 -9.62 16.54
N ASN A 295 -24.44 -10.24 15.36
CA ASN A 295 -24.11 -9.58 14.10
C ASN A 295 -25.03 -8.37 13.85
N ALA A 296 -26.34 -8.50 14.13
CA ALA A 296 -27.29 -7.39 14.07
C ALA A 296 -26.99 -6.28 15.10
N GLU A 297 -26.58 -6.62 16.34
CA GLU A 297 -26.11 -5.65 17.33
C GLU A 297 -24.88 -4.89 16.82
N LEU A 298 -23.85 -5.61 16.34
CA LEU A 298 -22.59 -5.03 15.89
C LEU A 298 -22.77 -4.16 14.64
N VAL A 299 -23.61 -4.57 13.69
CA VAL A 299 -23.98 -3.75 12.51
C VAL A 299 -24.84 -2.55 12.93
N GLY A 300 -25.77 -2.73 13.87
CA GLY A 300 -26.55 -1.64 14.46
C GLY A 300 -25.66 -0.57 15.08
N ARG A 301 -24.61 -0.96 15.82
CA ARG A 301 -23.61 -0.02 16.38
C ARG A 301 -22.83 0.77 15.33
N GLU A 302 -22.60 0.23 14.14
CA GLU A 302 -21.98 0.97 13.01
C GLU A 302 -22.97 1.98 12.40
N ALA A 303 -24.28 1.69 12.41
CA ALA A 303 -25.32 2.63 11.98
C ALA A 303 -25.66 3.71 13.04
N GLU A 304 -25.52 3.37 14.33
CA GLU A 304 -25.69 4.27 15.48
C GLU A 304 -24.47 5.18 15.74
N GLU A 305 -23.40 5.11 14.94
CA GLU A 305 -22.22 5.97 15.11
C GLU A 305 -22.62 7.45 15.00
N GLU A 306 -22.55 8.17 16.12
CA GLU A 306 -22.99 9.56 16.23
C GLU A 306 -22.33 10.43 15.15
N MET A 307 -23.13 11.22 14.43
CA MET A 307 -22.64 12.14 13.41
C MET A 307 -21.52 13.05 13.98
N PRO A 308 -20.38 13.22 13.28
CA PRO A 308 -19.24 13.94 13.84
C PRO A 308 -19.58 15.35 14.28
N LYS A 309 -19.20 15.71 15.52
CA LYS A 309 -19.54 17.01 16.15
C LYS A 309 -18.59 18.16 15.77
N SER A 310 -17.49 17.86 15.07
CA SER A 310 -16.51 18.85 14.62
C SER A 310 -16.31 18.77 13.12
N VAL A 311 -16.15 19.94 12.47
CA VAL A 311 -15.95 20.04 11.02
C VAL A 311 -14.74 19.19 10.58
N ALA A 312 -13.62 19.26 11.30
CA ALA A 312 -12.41 18.50 10.98
C ALA A 312 -12.63 16.97 10.93
N ALA A 313 -13.56 16.42 11.73
CA ALA A 313 -13.85 14.99 11.74
C ALA A 313 -14.63 14.50 10.50
N PHE A 314 -15.21 15.39 9.70
CA PHE A 314 -15.77 15.05 8.37
C PHE A 314 -14.70 14.83 7.29
N ASN A 315 -13.44 15.22 7.53
CA ASN A 315 -12.37 15.05 6.56
C ASN A 315 -12.08 13.56 6.33
N ASN A 316 -12.32 13.09 5.10
CA ASN A 316 -12.30 11.67 4.73
C ASN A 316 -13.11 10.77 5.71
N HIS A 317 -14.30 11.21 6.12
CA HIS A 317 -15.26 10.37 6.86
C HIS A 317 -15.91 9.33 5.92
N PRO A 318 -16.11 8.07 6.34
CA PRO A 318 -16.62 7.04 5.42
C PRO A 318 -18.09 7.20 5.03
N LEU A 319 -18.93 7.76 5.92
CA LEU A 319 -20.37 7.90 5.69
C LEU A 319 -20.82 9.31 5.27
N TYR A 320 -20.01 10.34 5.56
CA TYR A 320 -20.43 11.75 5.44
C TYR A 320 -19.38 12.58 4.70
N ALA A 321 -19.81 13.66 4.07
CA ALA A 321 -18.96 14.61 3.37
C ALA A 321 -19.43 16.05 3.57
N LEU A 322 -18.47 16.96 3.57
CA LEU A 322 -18.67 18.39 3.44
C LEU A 322 -17.99 18.85 2.15
N GLU A 323 -18.59 19.81 1.45
CA GLU A 323 -18.08 20.34 0.19
C GLU A 323 -16.65 20.90 0.33
N ARG A 324 -16.36 21.58 1.45
CA ARG A 324 -15.03 22.10 1.80
C ARG A 324 -13.91 21.04 1.90
N HIS A 325 -14.24 19.75 1.97
CA HIS A 325 -13.28 18.65 2.10
C HIS A 325 -13.22 17.74 0.86
N LEU A 326 -13.86 18.14 -0.25
CA LEU A 326 -13.74 17.44 -1.53
C LEU A 326 -12.35 17.67 -2.12
N LYS A 327 -11.76 16.62 -2.68
CA LYS A 327 -10.47 16.71 -3.38
C LYS A 327 -10.62 17.40 -4.74
N LYS A 328 -9.48 17.74 -5.36
CA LYS A 328 -9.40 18.34 -6.70
C LYS A 328 -10.25 17.58 -7.74
N PHE A 329 -10.22 16.25 -7.71
CA PHE A 329 -10.93 15.33 -8.61
C PHE A 329 -12.21 14.72 -8.00
N GLU A 330 -12.82 15.37 -7.00
CA GLU A 330 -14.10 14.97 -6.41
C GLU A 330 -15.17 16.06 -6.64
N VAL A 331 -16.44 15.66 -6.70
CA VAL A 331 -17.64 16.52 -6.73
C VAL A 331 -18.79 15.85 -5.99
N LEU A 332 -19.83 16.61 -5.63
CA LEU A 332 -21.09 16.10 -5.11
C LEU A 332 -22.10 15.92 -6.24
N HIS A 333 -22.52 14.69 -6.51
CA HIS A 333 -23.55 14.37 -7.50
C HIS A 333 -24.35 13.10 -7.14
N PRO A 334 -25.69 13.16 -7.08
CA PRO A 334 -26.50 14.38 -7.01
C PRO A 334 -26.17 15.18 -5.73
N ARG A 335 -26.57 16.46 -5.69
CA ARG A 335 -26.40 17.33 -4.50
C ARG A 335 -27.53 17.13 -3.48
N GLU A 336 -28.09 15.93 -3.43
CA GLU A 336 -29.18 15.49 -2.56
C GLU A 336 -29.01 13.99 -2.25
N PRO A 337 -29.56 13.46 -1.14
CA PRO A 337 -30.19 14.21 -0.04
C PRO A 337 -29.16 14.95 0.82
N ILE A 338 -29.61 15.98 1.54
CA ILE A 338 -28.83 16.62 2.61
C ILE A 338 -29.23 15.94 3.93
N VAL A 339 -28.26 15.35 4.63
CA VAL A 339 -28.48 14.59 5.88
C VAL A 339 -28.73 15.52 7.06
N GLY A 340 -28.12 16.71 7.04
CA GLY A 340 -28.20 17.70 8.11
C GLY A 340 -27.28 18.88 7.82
N HIS A 341 -27.07 19.73 8.82
CA HIS A 341 -26.17 20.88 8.72
C HIS A 341 -25.22 20.95 9.91
N ILE A 342 -23.96 21.35 9.68
CA ILE A 342 -23.00 21.71 10.73
C ILE A 342 -22.48 23.12 10.50
N ARG A 343 -22.70 24.01 11.47
CA ARG A 343 -22.28 25.43 11.41
C ARG A 343 -22.73 26.15 10.11
N GLY A 344 -23.92 25.79 9.61
CA GLY A 344 -24.49 26.33 8.37
C GLY A 344 -24.12 25.57 7.09
N GLU A 345 -23.19 24.62 7.12
CA GLU A 345 -22.83 23.83 5.94
C GLU A 345 -23.69 22.56 5.79
N PRO A 346 -24.21 22.27 4.59
CA PRO A 346 -24.92 21.03 4.31
C PRO A 346 -24.00 19.81 4.37
N ILE A 347 -24.44 18.78 5.09
CA ILE A 347 -23.79 17.48 5.20
C ILE A 347 -24.41 16.54 4.18
N TYR A 348 -23.57 15.98 3.32
CA TYR A 348 -23.98 15.02 2.30
C TYR A 348 -23.57 13.60 2.70
N PRO A 349 -24.28 12.56 2.24
CA PRO A 349 -23.78 11.19 2.27
C PRO A 349 -22.47 11.08 1.48
N ARG A 350 -21.49 10.30 1.97
CA ARG A 350 -20.24 10.08 1.22
C ARG A 350 -20.50 9.39 -0.13
N SER A 351 -21.61 8.66 -0.27
CA SER A 351 -22.06 8.07 -1.54
C SER A 351 -22.42 9.11 -2.62
N CYS A 352 -22.74 10.36 -2.25
CA CYS A 352 -22.92 11.47 -3.18
C CYS A 352 -21.58 12.08 -3.63
N VAL A 353 -20.46 11.78 -2.96
CA VAL A 353 -19.14 12.16 -3.45
C VAL A 353 -18.75 11.23 -4.59
N LYS A 354 -18.62 11.79 -5.78
CA LYS A 354 -18.20 11.07 -6.98
C LYS A 354 -16.81 11.53 -7.41
N GLN A 355 -16.05 10.57 -7.93
CA GLN A 355 -14.75 10.84 -8.53
C GLN A 355 -14.94 11.31 -9.98
N LEU A 356 -14.11 12.27 -10.38
CA LEU A 356 -14.09 12.84 -11.72
C LEU A 356 -12.76 12.49 -12.42
N HIS A 357 -12.84 12.12 -13.68
CA HIS A 357 -11.70 11.71 -14.49
C HIS A 357 -11.72 12.45 -15.85
N SER A 358 -10.56 12.59 -16.48
CA SER A 358 -10.49 13.15 -17.85
C SER A 358 -11.04 12.15 -18.87
N ALA A 359 -11.34 12.62 -20.09
CA ALA A 359 -11.73 11.76 -21.21
C ALA A 359 -10.74 10.60 -21.44
N GLU A 360 -9.43 10.89 -21.40
CA GLU A 360 -8.35 9.91 -21.57
C GLU A 360 -8.36 8.85 -20.44
N THR A 361 -8.67 9.24 -19.21
CA THR A 361 -8.72 8.29 -18.09
C THR A 361 -10.00 7.45 -18.13
N TRP A 362 -11.15 8.01 -18.50
CA TRP A 362 -12.36 7.21 -18.74
C TRP A 362 -12.18 6.22 -19.89
N LEU A 363 -11.47 6.58 -20.96
CA LEU A 363 -11.13 5.68 -22.05
C LEU A 363 -10.29 4.48 -21.56
N LYS A 364 -9.32 4.71 -20.67
CA LYS A 364 -8.55 3.63 -20.01
C LYS A 364 -9.41 2.76 -19.09
N GLU A 365 -10.50 3.29 -18.56
CA GLU A 365 -11.53 2.52 -17.86
C GLU A 365 -12.53 1.82 -18.78
N GLY A 366 -12.34 1.87 -20.12
CA GLY A 366 -13.25 1.26 -21.10
C GLY A 366 -14.57 2.01 -21.26
N ARG A 367 -14.57 3.33 -21.08
CA ARG A 367 -15.76 4.18 -21.14
C ARG A 367 -15.55 5.38 -22.06
N SER A 368 -16.57 5.72 -22.84
CA SER A 368 -16.62 6.93 -23.66
C SER A 368 -17.56 7.96 -23.03
N ILE A 369 -17.25 9.24 -23.21
CA ILE A 369 -18.19 10.32 -22.83
C ILE A 369 -19.40 10.22 -23.74
N VAL A 370 -20.60 10.31 -23.16
CA VAL A 370 -21.85 10.33 -23.92
C VAL A 370 -21.87 11.60 -24.77
N VAL A 371 -22.00 11.43 -26.08
CA VAL A 371 -22.30 12.52 -27.00
C VAL A 371 -23.77 12.87 -26.86
N CYS A 372 -24.12 14.16 -26.85
CA CYS A 372 -25.50 14.60 -26.66
C CYS A 372 -26.36 14.30 -27.90
N VAL A 373 -26.90 13.08 -27.98
CA VAL A 373 -27.83 12.68 -29.05
C VAL A 373 -29.24 13.20 -28.75
N THR A 374 -29.37 14.52 -28.76
CA THR A 374 -30.63 15.19 -29.10
C THR A 374 -30.50 15.61 -30.57
N ASP A 375 -31.31 15.00 -31.44
CA ASP A 375 -31.47 15.28 -32.88
C ASP A 375 -30.56 14.54 -33.90
N CYS A 376 -29.96 13.39 -33.57
CA CYS A 376 -29.15 12.61 -34.53
C CYS A 376 -29.92 11.61 -35.44
N GLU A 377 -31.20 11.84 -35.74
CA GLU A 377 -31.89 11.15 -36.86
C GLU A 377 -31.68 11.82 -38.23
N ARG A 378 -30.90 12.92 -38.30
CA ARG A 378 -30.66 13.66 -39.56
C ARG A 378 -29.22 14.12 -39.75
N ILE A 379 -28.24 13.21 -39.63
CA ILE A 379 -26.89 13.41 -40.18
C ILE A 379 -26.43 12.14 -40.92
N LEU A 380 -27.06 11.90 -42.07
CA LEU A 380 -26.38 11.36 -43.24
C LEU A 380 -26.16 12.55 -44.19
N GLU A 381 -24.98 12.63 -44.80
CA GLU A 381 -24.58 13.68 -45.77
C GLU A 381 -24.37 15.11 -45.22
N SER A 382 -23.32 15.30 -44.39
CA SER A 382 -22.53 16.53 -44.47
C SER A 382 -21.06 16.29 -44.12
N THR A 383 -20.20 16.36 -45.14
CA THR A 383 -18.74 16.42 -44.96
C THR A 383 -18.30 17.80 -44.44
N ALA A 384 -17.25 17.79 -43.62
CA ALA A 384 -16.53 18.93 -43.03
C ALA A 384 -17.11 19.55 -41.73
N ALA A 385 -16.22 19.60 -40.73
CA ALA A 385 -16.19 20.52 -39.58
C ALA A 385 -17.50 20.80 -38.81
N ASN A 386 -17.75 19.99 -37.78
CA ASN A 386 -18.03 20.46 -36.41
C ASN A 386 -18.00 19.25 -35.46
N ASP A 387 -17.39 19.41 -34.27
CA ASP A 387 -17.46 18.38 -33.23
C ASP A 387 -18.92 18.18 -32.80
N PRO A 388 -19.41 16.93 -32.69
CA PRO A 388 -20.73 16.70 -32.12
C PRO A 388 -20.64 17.02 -30.62
N GLU A 389 -21.40 18.01 -30.15
CA GLU A 389 -21.28 18.56 -28.79
C GLU A 389 -21.44 17.47 -27.72
N GLY A 390 -20.31 16.98 -27.21
CA GLY A 390 -20.26 16.06 -26.08
C GLY A 390 -20.82 16.71 -24.82
N GLN A 391 -21.19 15.90 -23.83
CA GLN A 391 -21.57 16.45 -22.52
C GLN A 391 -20.49 17.40 -21.99
N GLN A 392 -20.88 18.54 -21.42
CA GLN A 392 -19.92 19.50 -20.89
C GLN A 392 -19.17 18.95 -19.66
N PRO A 393 -17.88 19.28 -19.47
CA PRO A 393 -17.14 18.92 -18.26
C PRO A 393 -17.79 19.48 -17.00
N VAL A 394 -17.91 18.64 -15.97
CA VAL A 394 -18.43 19.07 -14.64
C VAL A 394 -17.43 19.94 -13.90
N LYS A 395 -16.13 19.82 -14.20
CA LYS A 395 -15.07 20.57 -13.54
C LYS A 395 -13.86 20.72 -14.45
N TYR A 396 -13.32 21.93 -14.57
CA TYR A 396 -12.04 22.17 -15.22
C TYR A 396 -10.91 22.17 -14.19
N VAL A 397 -9.76 21.67 -14.61
CA VAL A 397 -8.57 21.52 -13.77
C VAL A 397 -7.32 21.84 -14.57
N LYS A 398 -6.51 22.79 -14.07
CA LYS A 398 -5.12 23.03 -14.50
C LYS A 398 -4.39 21.71 -14.78
N SER A 399 -4.01 21.53 -16.04
CA SER A 399 -3.40 20.31 -16.55
C SER A 399 -1.96 20.16 -16.06
N ARG A 400 -1.53 18.96 -15.68
CA ARG A 400 -0.16 18.69 -15.24
C ARG A 400 0.60 17.97 -16.35
N ALA A 401 1.59 18.63 -16.95
CA ALA A 401 2.55 17.92 -17.79
C ALA A 401 3.49 17.08 -16.93
N VAL A 402 3.43 15.77 -17.10
CA VAL A 402 4.36 14.81 -16.49
C VAL A 402 5.58 14.58 -17.38
N THR A 403 5.44 14.70 -18.71
CA THR A 403 6.53 14.53 -19.68
C THR A 403 7.14 15.87 -20.07
N LEU A 404 8.44 15.86 -20.41
CA LEU A 404 9.17 17.04 -20.87
C LEU A 404 8.55 17.68 -22.12
N THR A 405 8.03 16.87 -23.05
CA THR A 405 7.36 17.36 -24.26
C THR A 405 6.06 18.10 -23.91
N LYS A 406 5.17 17.48 -23.13
CA LYS A 406 3.94 18.14 -22.66
C LYS A 406 4.26 19.40 -21.85
N ARG A 407 5.37 19.44 -21.11
CA ARG A 407 5.75 20.64 -20.34
C ARG A 407 6.13 21.80 -21.26
N ARG A 408 6.92 21.53 -22.30
CA ARG A 408 7.24 22.53 -23.34
C ARG A 408 6.00 22.98 -24.10
N GLU A 409 5.10 22.07 -24.45
CA GLU A 409 3.81 22.39 -25.08
C GLU A 409 2.94 23.28 -24.17
N GLN A 410 2.87 22.98 -22.87
CA GLN A 410 2.15 23.80 -21.89
C GLN A 410 2.79 25.19 -21.75
N GLU A 411 4.12 25.27 -21.68
CA GLU A 411 4.88 26.53 -21.59
C GLU A 411 4.65 27.39 -22.86
N MET A 412 4.77 26.82 -24.07
CA MET A 412 4.44 27.53 -25.32
C MET A 412 2.97 27.94 -25.41
N THR A 413 2.03 27.08 -25.00
CA THR A 413 0.59 27.40 -25.01
C THR A 413 0.27 28.54 -24.04
N SER A 414 0.88 28.53 -22.86
CA SER A 414 0.69 29.57 -21.84
C SER A 414 1.27 30.92 -22.30
N LEU A 415 2.39 30.90 -23.04
CA LEU A 415 2.99 32.08 -23.67
C LEU A 415 2.15 32.67 -24.83
N MET A 416 1.27 31.89 -25.45
CA MET A 416 0.44 32.37 -26.57
C MET A 416 -0.97 32.80 -26.18
N ASN A 417 -1.55 32.24 -25.11
CA ASN A 417 -2.96 32.45 -24.72
C ASN A 417 -3.15 33.13 -23.35
N ASP A 418 -2.07 33.52 -22.66
CA ASP A 418 -2.07 34.10 -21.30
C ASP A 418 -2.85 33.27 -20.24
N LYS A 419 -3.15 32.01 -20.55
CA LYS A 419 -3.91 31.08 -19.73
C LYS A 419 -3.24 29.73 -19.69
N GLU A 420 -3.05 29.21 -18.48
CA GLU A 420 -2.60 27.84 -18.29
C GLU A 420 -3.62 26.85 -18.90
N PRO A 421 -3.17 25.81 -19.62
CA PRO A 421 -4.07 24.84 -20.22
C PRO A 421 -4.82 24.02 -19.16
N GLU A 422 -6.14 23.95 -19.28
CA GLU A 422 -7.02 23.19 -18.40
C GLU A 422 -7.55 21.92 -19.08
N VAL A 423 -7.79 20.88 -18.28
CA VAL A 423 -8.43 19.63 -18.70
C VAL A 423 -9.82 19.56 -18.08
N GLY A 424 -10.82 19.31 -18.93
CA GLY A 424 -12.18 19.00 -18.50
C GLY A 424 -12.25 17.62 -17.83
N LEU A 425 -12.93 17.56 -16.70
CA LEU A 425 -13.20 16.34 -15.94
C LEU A 425 -14.68 15.99 -15.97
N TYR A 426 -14.94 14.70 -16.10
CA TYR A 426 -16.26 14.14 -16.29
C TYR A 426 -16.59 13.13 -15.20
N GLY A 427 -17.87 13.02 -14.85
CA GLY A 427 -18.38 12.02 -13.93
C GLY A 427 -18.79 10.72 -14.63
N ASN A 428 -18.86 9.61 -13.88
CA ASN A 428 -19.29 8.32 -14.42
C ASN A 428 -20.67 8.37 -15.12
N TRP A 429 -21.60 9.19 -14.60
CA TRP A 429 -22.94 9.41 -15.16
C TRP A 429 -22.93 10.15 -16.51
N GLN A 430 -21.81 10.73 -16.90
CA GLN A 430 -21.60 11.39 -18.20
C GLN A 430 -20.98 10.45 -19.25
N THR A 431 -20.77 9.18 -18.89
CA THR A 431 -20.04 8.21 -19.71
C THR A 431 -20.88 6.96 -19.93
N GLU A 432 -20.78 6.41 -21.13
CA GLU A 432 -21.30 5.08 -21.46
C GLU A 432 -20.13 4.08 -21.59
N GLU A 433 -20.46 2.79 -21.71
CA GLU A 433 -19.47 1.77 -22.03
C GLU A 433 -18.91 2.02 -23.44
N TYR A 434 -17.59 1.90 -23.60
CA TYR A 434 -16.93 2.14 -24.88
C TYR A 434 -17.43 1.13 -25.91
N LYS A 435 -17.93 1.63 -27.05
CA LYS A 435 -18.38 0.80 -28.17
C LYS A 435 -17.21 0.60 -29.12
N PRO A 436 -16.57 -0.59 -29.15
CA PRO A 436 -15.44 -0.83 -30.04
C PRO A 436 -15.87 -0.83 -31.51
N LYS A 437 -14.96 -0.41 -32.38
CA LYS A 437 -15.15 -0.44 -33.83
C LYS A 437 -15.23 -1.88 -34.34
N HIS A 438 -15.86 -2.08 -35.49
CA HIS A 438 -15.88 -3.39 -36.17
C HIS A 438 -14.65 -3.56 -37.07
N VAL A 439 -14.20 -4.81 -37.24
CA VAL A 439 -13.32 -5.21 -38.34
C VAL A 439 -14.13 -5.15 -39.65
N VAL A 440 -13.58 -4.49 -40.67
CA VAL A 440 -14.19 -4.34 -41.99
C VAL A 440 -13.17 -4.76 -43.04
N ASP A 441 -13.59 -5.52 -44.05
CA ASP A 441 -12.73 -6.04 -45.14
C ASP A 441 -11.44 -6.73 -44.66
N ASN A 442 -11.53 -7.50 -43.56
CA ASN A 442 -10.41 -8.14 -42.87
C ASN A 442 -9.29 -7.17 -42.43
N ARG A 443 -9.61 -5.89 -42.21
CA ARG A 443 -8.69 -4.87 -41.68
C ARG A 443 -9.06 -4.47 -40.26
N VAL A 444 -8.06 -4.44 -39.40
CA VAL A 444 -8.20 -4.03 -38.00
C VAL A 444 -8.33 -2.50 -37.92
N PRO A 445 -9.33 -1.94 -37.22
CA PRO A 445 -9.49 -0.49 -37.11
C PRO A 445 -8.43 0.12 -36.19
N LYS A 446 -7.46 0.81 -36.78
CA LYS A 446 -6.30 1.41 -36.10
C LYS A 446 -6.57 2.85 -35.63
N ASN A 447 -5.86 3.29 -34.59
CA ASN A 447 -5.82 4.67 -34.14
C ASN A 447 -4.86 5.52 -35.01
N HIS A 448 -4.69 6.81 -34.70
CA HIS A 448 -3.82 7.72 -35.46
C HIS A 448 -2.34 7.29 -35.46
N TYR A 449 -1.91 6.49 -34.50
CA TYR A 449 -0.54 5.96 -34.38
C TYR A 449 -0.37 4.57 -35.04
N GLY A 450 -1.41 4.03 -35.68
CA GLY A 450 -1.36 2.70 -36.31
C GLY A 450 -1.66 1.52 -35.38
N ASN A 451 -1.97 1.79 -34.11
CA ASN A 451 -2.14 0.78 -33.05
C ASN A 451 -3.62 0.62 -32.64
N VAL A 452 -3.91 -0.35 -31.78
CA VAL A 452 -5.22 -0.46 -31.10
C VAL A 452 -5.04 -0.21 -29.61
N ASP A 453 -5.80 0.74 -29.08
CA ASP A 453 -5.87 1.04 -27.65
C ASP A 453 -6.74 -0.02 -26.94
N LEU A 454 -6.10 -0.97 -26.25
CA LEU A 454 -6.74 -2.16 -25.67
C LEU A 454 -6.52 -2.21 -24.14
N PHE A 455 -7.02 -1.19 -23.43
CA PHE A 455 -6.89 -1.11 -21.97
C PHE A 455 -7.79 -2.10 -21.22
N LYS A 456 -8.85 -2.60 -21.88
CA LYS A 456 -9.78 -3.63 -21.38
C LYS A 456 -10.25 -4.52 -22.52
N SER A 457 -10.59 -5.77 -22.22
CA SER A 457 -11.10 -6.71 -23.24
C SER A 457 -12.39 -6.25 -23.93
N SER A 458 -13.21 -5.41 -23.29
CA SER A 458 -14.39 -4.81 -23.93
C SER A 458 -14.06 -3.76 -25.01
N MET A 459 -12.81 -3.32 -25.11
CA MET A 459 -12.33 -2.42 -26.17
C MET A 459 -11.85 -3.17 -27.42
N LEU A 460 -11.84 -4.51 -27.40
CA LEU A 460 -11.45 -5.31 -28.55
C LEU A 460 -12.39 -5.06 -29.74
N PRO A 461 -11.87 -4.74 -30.95
CA PRO A 461 -12.71 -4.57 -32.12
C PRO A 461 -13.60 -5.77 -32.40
N ILE A 462 -14.87 -5.53 -32.72
CA ILE A 462 -15.85 -6.61 -32.97
C ILE A 462 -15.44 -7.32 -34.27
N GLY A 463 -15.22 -8.64 -34.18
CA GLY A 463 -14.67 -9.44 -35.27
C GLY A 463 -13.14 -9.55 -35.25
N ALA A 464 -12.45 -9.02 -34.24
CA ALA A 464 -11.02 -9.24 -34.00
C ALA A 464 -10.78 -10.26 -32.88
N ALA A 465 -9.53 -10.72 -32.80
CA ALA A 465 -8.93 -11.47 -31.71
C ALA A 465 -7.65 -10.76 -31.23
N HIS A 466 -7.32 -10.88 -29.94
CA HIS A 466 -6.08 -10.38 -29.34
C HIS A 466 -5.15 -11.56 -29.03
N ILE A 467 -3.95 -11.54 -29.58
CA ILE A 467 -2.91 -12.54 -29.35
C ILE A 467 -1.85 -11.89 -28.45
N PRO A 468 -1.78 -12.24 -27.14
CA PRO A 468 -1.01 -11.50 -26.14
C PRO A 468 0.50 -11.85 -26.11
N PHE A 469 1.07 -12.33 -27.22
CA PHE A 469 2.48 -12.71 -27.33
C PHE A 469 3.27 -11.67 -28.13
N ASN A 470 4.48 -11.34 -27.66
CA ASN A 470 5.34 -10.36 -28.33
C ASN A 470 6.00 -10.96 -29.58
N GLY A 471 6.28 -10.12 -30.57
CA GLY A 471 6.95 -10.53 -31.82
C GLY A 471 6.06 -11.19 -32.89
N VAL A 472 4.83 -11.61 -32.56
CA VAL A 472 3.89 -12.25 -33.50
C VAL A 472 3.61 -11.39 -34.74
N GLY A 473 3.67 -10.06 -34.62
CA GLY A 473 3.54 -9.13 -35.76
C GLY A 473 4.53 -9.39 -36.91
N LYS A 474 5.73 -9.95 -36.63
CA LYS A 474 6.67 -10.39 -37.68
C LYS A 474 6.10 -11.56 -38.50
N ILE A 475 5.41 -12.50 -37.85
CA ILE A 475 4.80 -13.69 -38.48
C ILE A 475 3.52 -13.31 -39.22
N ALA A 476 2.67 -12.48 -38.61
CA ALA A 476 1.48 -11.92 -39.26
C ALA A 476 1.83 -11.23 -40.59
N ARG A 477 2.91 -10.44 -40.60
CA ARG A 477 3.46 -9.80 -41.80
C ARG A 477 3.95 -10.80 -42.85
N LYS A 478 4.65 -11.87 -42.44
CA LYS A 478 5.09 -12.95 -43.35
C LYS A 478 3.91 -13.69 -44.00
N LEU A 479 2.79 -13.82 -43.29
CA LEU A 479 1.56 -14.46 -43.77
C LEU A 479 0.61 -13.50 -44.52
N GLY A 480 0.94 -12.20 -44.62
CA GLY A 480 0.09 -11.19 -45.28
C GLY A 480 -1.19 -10.84 -44.51
N ILE A 481 -1.27 -11.16 -43.22
CA ILE A 481 -2.42 -10.88 -42.35
C ILE A 481 -2.34 -9.43 -41.84
N ASP A 482 -3.41 -8.65 -41.98
CA ASP A 482 -3.47 -7.31 -41.37
C ASP A 482 -3.52 -7.42 -39.85
N TYR A 483 -2.66 -6.65 -39.17
CA TYR A 483 -2.58 -6.61 -37.72
C TYR A 483 -2.35 -5.19 -37.22
N ALA A 484 -2.61 -4.98 -35.93
CA ALA A 484 -2.26 -3.77 -35.20
C ALA A 484 -1.62 -4.14 -33.86
N ASP A 485 -0.63 -3.37 -33.40
CA ASP A 485 -0.04 -3.61 -32.08
C ASP A 485 -1.02 -3.18 -30.96
N ALA A 486 -1.15 -4.01 -29.93
CA ALA A 486 -2.13 -3.83 -28.85
C ALA A 486 -1.51 -3.02 -27.70
N VAL A 487 -1.89 -1.75 -27.57
CA VAL A 487 -1.44 -0.86 -26.48
C VAL A 487 -2.32 -1.13 -25.25
N VAL A 488 -1.77 -1.83 -24.27
CA VAL A 488 -2.48 -2.19 -23.03
C VAL A 488 -2.25 -1.20 -21.89
N GLY A 489 -1.28 -0.28 -22.02
CA GLY A 489 -0.96 0.70 -21.00
C GLY A 489 0.14 1.67 -21.42
N PHE A 490 0.66 2.41 -20.46
CA PHE A 490 1.77 3.37 -20.66
C PHE A 490 2.73 3.30 -19.48
N ASP A 491 4.03 3.28 -19.78
CA ASP A 491 5.10 3.32 -18.79
C ASP A 491 5.84 4.68 -18.83
N PHE A 492 6.38 5.10 -17.69
CA PHE A 492 7.00 6.40 -17.47
C PHE A 492 8.52 6.31 -17.30
N ALA A 493 9.18 5.64 -18.24
CA ALA A 493 10.64 5.54 -18.28
C ALA A 493 11.31 6.86 -18.74
N ASN A 494 12.43 7.23 -18.11
CA ASN A 494 13.34 8.30 -18.56
C ASN A 494 12.69 9.67 -18.85
N ARG A 495 11.68 10.09 -18.04
CA ARG A 495 10.89 11.33 -18.21
C ARG A 495 10.08 11.40 -19.53
N LYS A 496 9.94 10.27 -20.23
CA LYS A 496 9.05 10.05 -21.37
C LYS A 496 7.86 9.18 -20.93
N CYS A 497 6.80 9.19 -21.73
CA CYS A 497 5.66 8.28 -21.59
C CYS A 497 5.69 7.39 -22.83
N VAL A 498 5.82 6.07 -22.65
CA VAL A 498 6.00 5.10 -23.74
C VAL A 498 4.81 4.12 -23.71
N PRO A 499 4.14 3.83 -24.84
CA PRO A 499 3.07 2.85 -24.86
C PRO A 499 3.61 1.45 -24.56
N VAL A 500 2.96 0.74 -23.63
CA VAL A 500 3.23 -0.66 -23.36
C VAL A 500 2.41 -1.49 -24.34
N MET A 501 3.09 -2.07 -25.33
CA MET A 501 2.50 -2.97 -26.30
C MET A 501 2.60 -4.40 -25.78
N LYS A 502 1.48 -5.15 -25.77
CA LYS A 502 1.42 -6.55 -25.35
C LYS A 502 0.73 -7.37 -26.43
N GLY A 503 1.52 -7.87 -27.37
CA GLY A 503 1.04 -8.60 -28.54
C GLY A 503 0.21 -7.75 -29.52
N ILE A 504 -0.63 -8.42 -30.31
CA ILE A 504 -1.28 -7.84 -31.50
C ILE A 504 -2.78 -8.15 -31.57
N VAL A 505 -3.52 -7.30 -32.27
CA VAL A 505 -4.92 -7.51 -32.66
C VAL A 505 -4.97 -7.90 -34.14
N VAL A 506 -5.73 -8.95 -34.47
CA VAL A 506 -5.91 -9.50 -35.83
C VAL A 506 -7.40 -9.80 -36.11
N PRO A 507 -7.84 -9.94 -37.38
CA PRO A 507 -9.16 -10.47 -37.70
C PRO A 507 -9.35 -11.86 -37.10
N LYS A 508 -10.54 -12.14 -36.56
CA LYS A 508 -10.82 -13.39 -35.83
C LYS A 508 -10.62 -14.64 -36.70
N ASP A 509 -10.93 -14.57 -37.99
CA ASP A 509 -10.76 -15.69 -38.92
C ASP A 509 -9.28 -16.08 -39.13
N ALA A 510 -8.35 -15.14 -38.89
CA ALA A 510 -6.91 -15.34 -39.01
C ALA A 510 -6.23 -15.81 -37.70
N GLU A 511 -6.94 -15.74 -36.56
CA GLU A 511 -6.42 -16.05 -35.22
C GLU A 511 -5.73 -17.42 -35.17
N ARG A 512 -6.44 -18.47 -35.58
CA ARG A 512 -5.94 -19.85 -35.51
C ARG A 512 -4.74 -20.10 -36.42
N VAL A 513 -4.80 -19.64 -37.67
CA VAL A 513 -3.71 -19.80 -38.65
C VAL A 513 -2.42 -19.14 -38.13
N LEU A 514 -2.56 -17.99 -37.48
CA LEU A 514 -1.43 -17.25 -36.91
C LEU A 514 -0.89 -17.87 -35.61
N LEU A 515 -1.75 -18.46 -34.77
CA LEU A 515 -1.33 -19.22 -33.60
C LEU A 515 -0.58 -20.50 -33.99
N ASP A 516 -1.10 -21.25 -34.97
CA ASP A 516 -0.46 -22.47 -35.49
C ASP A 516 0.95 -22.13 -36.05
N ALA A 517 1.06 -21.10 -36.90
CA ALA A 517 2.33 -20.63 -37.45
C ALA A 517 3.28 -20.02 -36.40
N TRP A 518 2.76 -19.43 -35.31
CA TRP A 518 3.59 -18.96 -34.20
C TRP A 518 4.16 -20.13 -33.39
N GLN A 519 3.38 -21.17 -33.12
CA GLN A 519 3.87 -22.37 -32.43
C GLN A 519 4.98 -23.07 -33.22
N GLU A 520 4.84 -23.21 -34.55
CA GLU A 520 5.90 -23.74 -35.41
C GLU A 520 7.16 -22.87 -35.37
N HIS A 521 7.01 -21.54 -35.43
CA HIS A 521 8.15 -20.62 -35.39
C HIS A 521 8.88 -20.65 -34.03
N ASP A 522 8.14 -20.68 -32.92
CA ASP A 522 8.67 -20.71 -31.56
C ASP A 522 9.39 -22.04 -31.26
N GLN A 523 8.83 -23.17 -31.72
CA GLN A 523 9.49 -24.48 -31.64
C GLN A 523 10.80 -24.50 -32.45
N HIS A 524 10.80 -23.97 -33.68
CA HIS A 524 11.99 -23.90 -34.52
C HIS A 524 13.08 -22.99 -33.91
N GLN A 525 12.70 -21.82 -33.39
CA GLN A 525 13.61 -20.92 -32.67
C GLN A 525 14.18 -21.58 -31.40
N THR A 526 13.35 -22.29 -30.63
CA THR A 526 13.78 -23.02 -29.45
C THR A 526 14.77 -24.14 -29.79
N GLN A 527 14.54 -24.88 -30.90
CA GLN A 527 15.46 -25.91 -31.38
C GLN A 527 16.81 -25.32 -31.80
N LEU A 528 16.83 -24.21 -32.55
CA LEU A 528 18.06 -23.50 -32.90
C LEU A 528 18.82 -23.00 -31.66
N MET A 529 18.13 -22.34 -30.73
CA MET A 529 18.74 -21.83 -29.49
C MET A 529 19.28 -22.97 -28.61
N ASN A 530 18.62 -24.12 -28.57
CA ASN A 530 19.13 -25.31 -27.88
C ASN A 530 20.36 -25.88 -28.59
N ALA A 531 20.38 -25.96 -29.93
CA ALA A 531 21.56 -26.43 -30.68
C ALA A 531 22.78 -25.51 -30.49
N ILE A 532 22.60 -24.18 -30.52
CA ILE A 532 23.65 -23.21 -30.21
C ILE A 532 24.13 -23.39 -28.76
N ARG A 533 23.20 -23.53 -27.81
CA ARG A 533 23.54 -23.75 -26.38
C ARG A 533 24.28 -25.07 -26.15
N GLU A 534 23.90 -26.15 -26.82
CA GLU A 534 24.60 -27.43 -26.78
C GLU A 534 26.01 -27.30 -27.35
N ARG A 535 26.19 -26.65 -28.51
CA ARG A 535 27.51 -26.32 -29.08
C ARG A 535 28.37 -25.54 -28.09
N GLU A 536 27.84 -24.50 -27.44
CA GLU A 536 28.56 -23.76 -26.39
C GLU A 536 28.94 -24.63 -25.18
N ILE A 537 28.02 -25.50 -24.73
CA ILE A 537 28.27 -26.44 -23.62
C ILE A 537 29.42 -27.39 -23.98
N TYR A 538 29.40 -27.98 -25.18
CA TYR A 538 30.48 -28.87 -25.63
C TYR A 538 31.83 -28.14 -25.77
N THR A 539 31.85 -26.90 -26.28
CA THR A 539 33.07 -26.09 -26.35
C THR A 539 33.64 -25.77 -24.96
N ARG A 540 32.77 -25.42 -23.98
CA ARG A 540 33.20 -25.20 -22.59
C ARG A 540 33.71 -26.47 -21.92
N TRP A 541 33.03 -27.61 -22.11
CA TRP A 541 33.51 -28.90 -21.61
C TRP A 541 34.85 -29.31 -22.25
N LYS A 542 35.04 -29.06 -23.55
CA LYS A 542 36.32 -29.29 -24.23
C LYS A 542 37.44 -28.46 -23.59
N LYS A 543 37.22 -27.16 -23.33
CA LYS A 543 38.22 -26.31 -22.63
C LYS A 543 38.54 -26.86 -21.22
N VAL A 544 37.54 -27.26 -20.43
CA VAL A 544 37.74 -27.84 -19.08
C VAL A 544 38.51 -29.17 -19.13
N ILE A 545 38.11 -30.10 -20.00
CA ILE A 545 38.77 -31.42 -20.11
C ILE A 545 40.21 -31.27 -20.60
N MET A 546 40.46 -30.43 -21.61
CA MET A 546 41.82 -30.15 -22.08
C MET A 546 42.67 -29.50 -20.98
N GLY A 547 42.14 -28.56 -20.21
CA GLY A 547 42.85 -27.96 -19.08
C GLY A 547 43.22 -28.97 -17.99
N ILE A 548 42.33 -29.93 -17.68
CA ILE A 548 42.63 -31.02 -16.74
C ILE A 548 43.72 -31.94 -17.30
N LEU A 549 43.61 -32.37 -18.56
CA LEU A 549 44.60 -33.24 -19.21
C LEU A 549 45.99 -32.59 -19.32
N VAL A 550 46.04 -31.28 -19.65
CA VAL A 550 47.29 -30.51 -19.68
C VAL A 550 47.91 -30.40 -18.29
N ARG A 551 47.10 -30.12 -17.26
CA ARG A 551 47.59 -30.06 -15.87
C ARG A 551 48.06 -31.42 -15.34
N GLU A 552 47.37 -32.51 -15.69
CA GLU A 552 47.76 -33.87 -15.30
C GLU A 552 49.06 -34.27 -15.99
N ARG A 553 49.20 -34.00 -17.29
CA ARG A 553 50.47 -34.18 -18.02
C ARG A 553 51.61 -33.33 -17.44
N LEU A 554 51.39 -32.05 -17.16
CA LEU A 554 52.39 -31.19 -16.51
C LEU A 554 52.84 -31.77 -15.16
N ARG A 555 51.91 -32.36 -14.40
CA ARG A 555 52.20 -33.01 -13.12
C ARG A 555 52.99 -34.33 -13.26
N GLU A 556 52.83 -35.05 -14.36
CA GLU A 556 53.65 -36.22 -14.72
C GLU A 556 55.05 -35.81 -15.23
N ASP A 557 55.11 -34.83 -16.14
CA ASP A 557 56.34 -34.37 -16.81
C ASP A 557 57.27 -33.58 -15.84
N TYR A 558 56.74 -32.91 -14.81
CA TYR A 558 57.48 -32.01 -13.89
C TYR A 558 57.31 -32.36 -12.39
N GLY A 559 57.21 -33.65 -12.06
CA GLY A 559 56.85 -34.17 -10.73
C GLY A 559 57.35 -33.41 -9.49
N ASP A 560 56.38 -32.84 -8.76
CA ASP A 560 56.44 -32.39 -7.36
C ASP A 560 57.47 -31.29 -7.00
N GLY A 561 57.49 -30.18 -7.77
CA GLY A 561 58.47 -29.11 -7.53
C GLY A 561 58.22 -27.71 -8.09
N SER A 562 56.99 -27.26 -8.36
CA SER A 562 56.72 -25.86 -8.73
C SER A 562 55.30 -25.39 -8.37
N GLU A 563 55.21 -24.18 -7.81
CA GLU A 563 53.97 -23.51 -7.41
C GLU A 563 53.01 -23.28 -8.58
N ASP A 564 51.71 -23.17 -8.31
CA ASP A 564 50.64 -22.96 -9.30
C ASP A 564 50.87 -21.68 -10.12
N GLN A 565 51.46 -21.81 -11.30
CA GLN A 565 51.41 -20.78 -12.34
C GLN A 565 50.19 -21.03 -13.22
N GLU A 566 49.28 -20.04 -13.28
CA GLU A 566 48.17 -20.04 -14.23
C GLU A 566 48.76 -20.01 -15.66
N VAL A 567 48.59 -21.12 -16.38
CA VAL A 567 48.97 -21.21 -17.79
C VAL A 567 47.80 -20.69 -18.62
N ASP A 568 47.87 -19.43 -19.04
CA ASP A 568 46.98 -18.89 -20.05
C ASP A 568 47.18 -19.68 -21.36
N ILE A 569 46.15 -20.42 -21.75
CA ILE A 569 46.09 -21.09 -23.05
C ILE A 569 45.60 -20.03 -24.05
N GLU A 570 46.54 -19.38 -24.74
CA GLU A 570 46.20 -18.50 -25.86
C GLU A 570 45.40 -19.29 -26.92
N ASP A 571 44.26 -18.74 -27.34
CA ASP A 571 43.34 -19.37 -28.28
C ASP A 571 43.93 -19.36 -29.71
N ASP A 572 44.09 -20.54 -30.31
CA ASP A 572 44.34 -20.69 -31.74
C ASP A 572 43.03 -20.44 -32.52
N GLU A 573 42.74 -19.18 -32.83
CA GLU A 573 41.62 -18.75 -33.70
C GLU A 573 41.82 -19.14 -35.19
N GLY A 574 42.57 -20.20 -35.48
CA GLY A 574 42.90 -20.69 -36.81
C GLY A 574 41.85 -21.61 -37.46
N GLY A 575 40.54 -21.40 -37.24
CA GLY A 575 39.53 -22.39 -37.66
C GLY A 575 38.05 -21.97 -37.74
N ALA A 576 37.73 -20.68 -37.74
CA ALA A 576 36.35 -20.17 -37.84
C ALA A 576 35.93 -19.88 -39.30
N ASP A 577 35.81 -20.91 -40.16
CA ASP A 577 35.30 -20.74 -41.54
C ASP A 577 33.75 -20.80 -41.56
N ARG A 578 33.14 -19.66 -41.92
CA ARG A 578 31.70 -19.43 -42.25
C ARG A 578 30.62 -19.65 -41.18
N HIS A 579 30.72 -20.61 -40.28
CA HIS A 579 29.58 -20.91 -39.38
C HIS A 579 29.36 -19.89 -38.24
N ASP A 580 30.38 -19.14 -37.83
CA ASP A 580 30.22 -18.11 -36.79
C ASP A 580 29.49 -16.86 -37.31
N GLU A 581 29.48 -16.61 -38.64
CA GLU A 581 28.69 -15.52 -39.22
C GLU A 581 27.18 -15.83 -39.10
N GLU A 582 26.75 -17.06 -39.43
CA GLU A 582 25.36 -17.53 -39.27
C GLU A 582 24.90 -17.50 -37.80
N ASP A 583 25.72 -18.02 -36.87
CA ASP A 583 25.43 -17.98 -35.42
C ASP A 583 25.41 -16.52 -34.89
N SER A 584 26.17 -15.60 -35.49
CA SER A 584 26.13 -14.17 -35.15
C SER A 584 24.87 -13.45 -35.65
N GLU A 585 24.32 -13.84 -36.81
CA GLU A 585 23.05 -13.31 -37.31
C GLU A 585 21.87 -13.88 -36.52
N LEU A 586 21.89 -15.17 -36.18
CA LEU A 586 20.89 -15.79 -35.29
C LEU A 586 20.86 -15.16 -33.89
N ARG A 587 22.02 -14.82 -33.33
CA ARG A 587 22.11 -14.01 -32.08
C ARG A 587 21.56 -12.59 -32.25
N ARG A 588 21.57 -12.03 -33.47
CA ARG A 588 21.03 -10.70 -33.77
C ARG A 588 19.52 -10.73 -34.03
N GLU A 589 18.97 -11.85 -34.51
CA GLU A 589 17.52 -12.07 -34.65
C GLU A 589 16.83 -12.49 -33.34
N GLY A 590 17.58 -13.08 -32.40
CA GLY A 590 17.12 -13.49 -31.07
C GLY A 590 16.60 -12.33 -30.21
N TYR A 591 15.30 -12.03 -30.36
CA TYR A 591 14.45 -11.13 -29.55
C TYR A 591 15.18 -10.06 -28.72
N ASP A 592 15.77 -9.07 -29.39
CA ASP A 592 16.12 -7.82 -28.72
C ASP A 592 14.84 -7.17 -28.14
N THR A 593 14.78 -7.08 -26.82
CA THR A 593 13.66 -6.49 -26.06
C THR A 593 13.75 -4.97 -25.97
N ARG A 594 14.64 -4.34 -26.75
CA ARG A 594 14.83 -2.88 -26.81
C ARG A 594 14.56 -2.35 -28.21
N GLY A 595 13.29 -2.01 -28.47
CA GLY A 595 12.90 -1.30 -29.69
C GLY A 595 13.56 0.06 -29.82
N GLY A 596 14.64 0.13 -30.61
CA GLY A 596 15.23 1.37 -31.10
C GLY A 596 14.68 1.73 -32.48
N PHE A 597 14.03 2.88 -32.62
CA PHE A 597 13.70 3.45 -33.92
C PHE A 597 14.94 4.10 -34.53
N ILE A 598 15.25 3.74 -35.78
CA ILE A 598 15.93 4.65 -36.71
C ILE A 598 14.83 5.45 -37.41
N VAL A 599 15.06 6.75 -37.57
CA VAL A 599 14.22 7.67 -38.33
C VAL A 599 15.11 8.22 -39.45
N ASP A 600 14.64 8.10 -40.70
CA ASP A 600 15.14 8.87 -41.85
C ASP A 600 14.56 10.29 -41.82
#